data_AF-A0A835Y9K5-F1
#
_entry.id   AF-A0A835Y9K5-F1
#
_cell.length_a   1.000
_cell.length_b   1.000
_cell.length_c   1.000
_cell.angle_alpha   90.00
_cell.angle_beta   90.00
_cell.angle_gamma   90.00
#
_symmetry.space_group_name_H-M   'P 1'
#
loop_
_entity.id
_entity.type
_entity.pdbx_description
1 polymer ?
#
loop_
_entity_poly.entity_id
_entity_poly.type
_entity_poly.pdbx_seq_one_letter_code
_entity_poly.pdbx_strand_id
1 'polypeptide(L)'
;MRLKVPPVINQFVTRALDKNAAETCFKLMMKYRPEDKKQKAERLKAEAAAREAGKEAEKKKPVVVKYGLNHITTLVETGKAQMVVIAHDVDPIELVCWLPALCKKMGVPYAIVKGKARLGAIVHKKTATALALTSVKNEDQREFAKLVESFKSQYNDGPRVNWGGHILGMKSMHKQKKRERAIAKELAQRAGA
;
A
#
# COMPACT_ATOMS: atom_id res chain seq x y z
N MET A 1 9.04 4.59 -17.74
CA MET A 1 8.13 5.65 -18.22
C MET A 1 8.97 6.69 -18.95
N ARG A 2 8.71 6.93 -20.25
CA ARG A 2 9.52 7.85 -21.08
C ARG A 2 9.16 9.31 -20.85
N LEU A 3 7.90 9.57 -20.54
CA LEU A 3 7.42 10.90 -20.20
C LEU A 3 7.91 11.31 -18.81
N LYS A 4 8.00 12.62 -18.59
CA LYS A 4 8.21 13.19 -17.26
C LYS A 4 6.94 13.02 -16.44
N VAL A 5 7.06 12.49 -15.23
CA VAL A 5 5.94 12.08 -14.39
C VAL A 5 5.85 12.98 -13.16
N PRO A 6 4.68 13.55 -12.86
CA PRO A 6 4.48 14.34 -11.65
C PRO A 6 4.77 13.54 -10.37
N PRO A 7 5.30 14.17 -9.32
CA PRO A 7 5.58 13.55 -8.02
C PRO A 7 4.44 12.70 -7.45
N VAL A 8 3.20 13.18 -7.59
CA VAL A 8 1.98 12.55 -7.06
C VAL A 8 1.74 11.17 -7.68
N ILE A 9 2.14 10.96 -8.93
CA ILE A 9 2.02 9.67 -9.61
C ILE A 9 3.30 8.86 -9.41
N ASN A 10 4.45 9.52 -9.47
CA ASN A 10 5.76 8.88 -9.36
C ASN A 10 5.95 8.12 -8.03
N GLN A 11 5.27 8.52 -6.96
CA GLN A 11 5.31 7.82 -5.67
C GLN A 11 4.85 6.37 -5.76
N PHE A 12 3.87 6.05 -6.61
CA PHE A 12 3.37 4.68 -6.78
C PHE A 12 4.37 3.77 -7.49
N VAL A 13 5.24 4.34 -8.32
CA VAL A 13 6.27 3.60 -9.07
C VAL A 13 7.53 3.42 -8.24
N THR A 14 7.96 4.48 -7.55
CA THR A 14 9.29 4.53 -6.90
C THR A 14 9.29 4.10 -5.44
N ARG A 15 8.17 4.23 -4.73
CA ARG A 15 8.08 3.98 -3.28
C ARG A 15 7.22 2.77 -2.93
N ALA A 16 7.02 1.83 -3.84
CA ALA A 16 6.39 0.58 -3.45
C ALA A 16 7.29 -0.19 -2.46
N LEU A 17 6.70 -0.78 -1.42
CA LEU A 17 7.39 -1.60 -0.44
C LEU A 17 8.22 -2.69 -1.12
N ASP A 18 9.38 -2.99 -0.53
CA ASP A 18 10.18 -4.14 -0.90
C ASP A 18 9.44 -5.44 -0.56
N LYS A 19 9.93 -6.55 -1.11
CA LYS A 19 9.25 -7.85 -1.00
C LYS A 19 9.16 -8.33 0.44
N ASN A 20 10.19 -8.12 1.25
CA ASN A 20 10.27 -8.66 2.62
C ASN A 20 9.35 -7.89 3.57
N ALA A 21 9.37 -6.56 3.51
CA ALA A 21 8.44 -5.73 4.27
C ALA A 21 6.98 -6.00 3.87
N ALA A 22 6.72 -6.14 2.56
CA ALA A 22 5.39 -6.49 2.07
C ALA A 22 4.91 -7.85 2.59
N GLU A 23 5.75 -8.90 2.55
CA GLU A 23 5.38 -10.22 3.08
C GLU A 23 5.02 -10.20 4.55
N THR A 24 5.76 -9.44 5.37
CA THR A 24 5.45 -9.27 6.79
C THR A 24 4.09 -8.60 6.98
N CYS A 25 3.83 -7.50 6.25
CA CYS A 25 2.54 -6.83 6.27
C CYS A 25 1.39 -7.76 5.81
N PHE A 26 1.60 -8.57 4.78
CA PHE A 26 0.59 -9.50 4.27
C PHE A 26 0.30 -10.64 5.25
N LYS A 27 1.32 -11.19 5.94
CA LYS A 27 1.14 -12.22 6.97
C LYS A 27 0.27 -11.70 8.11
N LEU A 28 0.52 -10.48 8.57
CA LEU A 28 -0.33 -9.83 9.57
C LEU A 28 -1.77 -9.67 9.06
N MET A 29 -1.96 -9.09 7.87
CA MET A 29 -3.28 -8.88 7.28
C MET A 29 -4.07 -10.18 7.03
N MET A 30 -3.38 -11.29 6.76
CA MET A 30 -4.03 -12.60 6.60
C MET A 30 -4.71 -13.11 7.88
N LYS A 31 -4.24 -12.70 9.07
CA LYS A 31 -4.89 -13.04 10.35
C LYS A 31 -6.24 -12.33 10.52
N TYR A 32 -6.43 -11.18 9.86
CA TYR A 32 -7.60 -10.30 9.97
C TYR A 32 -8.52 -10.36 8.76
N ARG A 33 -8.51 -11.46 7.99
CA ARG A 33 -9.34 -11.58 6.79
C ARG A 33 -10.83 -11.52 7.11
N PRO A 34 -11.63 -10.81 6.31
CA PRO A 34 -13.08 -10.87 6.42
C PRO A 34 -13.60 -12.25 5.98
N GLU A 35 -14.77 -12.63 6.49
CA GLU A 35 -15.44 -13.89 6.14
C GLU A 35 -15.65 -14.02 4.63
N ASP A 36 -15.45 -15.24 4.12
CA ASP A 36 -15.93 -15.58 2.78
C ASP A 36 -17.45 -15.81 2.77
N LYS A 37 -18.03 -15.98 1.56
CA LYS A 37 -19.48 -16.17 1.42
C LYS A 37 -19.99 -17.45 2.09
N LYS A 38 -19.17 -18.51 2.16
CA LYS A 38 -19.56 -19.81 2.71
C LYS A 38 -19.56 -19.76 4.24
N GLN A 39 -18.47 -19.27 4.82
CA GLN A 39 -18.30 -19.00 6.25
C GLN A 39 -19.39 -18.07 6.77
N LYS A 40 -19.73 -17.01 6.02
CA LYS A 40 -20.83 -16.12 6.39
C LYS A 40 -22.17 -16.85 6.43
N ALA A 41 -22.45 -17.73 5.46
CA ALA A 41 -23.69 -18.51 5.44
C ALA A 41 -23.74 -19.53 6.59
N GLU A 42 -22.61 -20.19 6.89
CA GLU A 42 -22.47 -21.10 8.03
C GLU A 42 -22.66 -20.38 9.37
N ARG A 43 -22.04 -19.20 9.54
CA ARG A 43 -22.25 -18.37 10.73
C ARG A 43 -23.72 -18.00 10.91
N LEU A 44 -24.40 -17.56 9.85
CA LEU A 44 -25.81 -17.20 9.93
C LEU A 44 -26.70 -18.40 10.30
N LYS A 45 -26.41 -19.60 9.77
CA LYS A 45 -27.11 -20.83 10.14
C LYS A 45 -26.86 -21.22 11.59
N ALA A 46 -25.61 -21.14 12.05
CA ALA A 46 -25.26 -21.42 13.44
C ALA A 46 -25.90 -20.42 14.40
N GLU A 47 -25.94 -19.13 14.04
CA GLU A 47 -26.62 -18.09 14.81
C GLU A 47 -28.13 -18.32 14.88
N ALA A 48 -28.76 -18.73 13.77
CA ALA A 48 -30.18 -19.07 13.76
C ALA A 48 -30.49 -20.26 14.69
N ALA A 49 -29.72 -21.34 14.60
CA ALA A 49 -29.87 -22.51 15.46
C ALA A 49 -29.62 -22.19 16.95
N ALA A 50 -28.62 -21.35 17.27
CA ALA A 50 -28.35 -20.91 18.64
C ALA A 50 -29.51 -20.08 19.21
N ARG A 51 -30.12 -19.22 18.39
CA ARG A 51 -31.28 -18.40 18.78
C ARG A 51 -32.53 -19.26 19.00
N GLU A 52 -32.77 -20.26 18.16
CA GLU A 52 -33.85 -21.24 18.36
C GLU A 52 -33.66 -22.04 19.65
N ALA A 53 -32.41 -22.36 20.01
CA ALA A 53 -32.07 -23.02 21.27
C ALA A 53 -32.10 -22.09 22.51
N GLY A 54 -32.59 -20.85 22.38
CA GLY A 54 -32.73 -19.89 23.48
C GLY A 54 -31.41 -19.32 24.03
N LYS A 55 -30.28 -19.54 23.33
CA LYS A 55 -28.97 -19.02 23.74
C LYS A 55 -28.73 -17.69 23.04
N GLU A 56 -28.78 -16.58 23.79
CA GLU A 56 -28.25 -15.31 23.31
C GLU A 56 -26.72 -15.37 23.28
N ALA A 57 -26.15 -15.41 22.08
CA ALA A 57 -24.70 -15.36 21.91
C ALA A 57 -24.20 -13.92 22.14
N GLU A 58 -23.37 -13.72 23.15
CA GLU A 58 -22.62 -12.48 23.35
C GLU A 58 -21.62 -12.30 22.19
N LYS A 59 -21.94 -11.43 21.23
CA LYS A 59 -21.13 -11.23 20.02
C LYS A 59 -20.00 -10.26 20.28
N LYS A 60 -18.78 -10.78 20.49
CA LYS A 60 -17.56 -9.95 20.43
C LYS A 60 -17.43 -9.36 19.02
N LYS A 61 -17.24 -8.04 18.94
CA LYS A 61 -17.10 -7.32 17.67
C LYS A 61 -15.89 -7.87 16.90
N PRO A 62 -16.06 -8.37 15.67
CA PRO A 62 -14.96 -8.95 14.91
C PRO A 62 -13.97 -7.87 14.46
N VAL A 63 -12.69 -8.12 14.70
CA VAL A 63 -11.59 -7.30 14.19
C VAL A 63 -11.21 -7.84 12.82
N VAL A 64 -11.48 -7.06 11.77
CA VAL A 64 -11.25 -7.45 10.38
C VAL A 64 -10.66 -6.29 9.59
N VAL A 65 -9.89 -6.63 8.56
CA VAL A 65 -9.41 -5.67 7.56
C VAL A 65 -10.60 -4.98 6.90
N LYS A 66 -10.55 -3.66 6.85
CA LYS A 66 -11.53 -2.83 6.15
C LYS A 66 -11.06 -2.61 4.71
N TYR A 67 -11.98 -2.68 3.78
CA TYR A 67 -11.69 -2.55 2.35
C TYR A 67 -12.76 -1.72 1.65
N GLY A 68 -12.44 -1.26 0.45
CA GLY A 68 -13.27 -0.36 -0.35
C GLY A 68 -12.88 1.09 -0.15
N LEU A 69 -12.75 1.82 -1.26
CA LEU A 69 -12.18 3.17 -1.28
C LEU A 69 -12.98 4.14 -0.39
N ASN A 70 -14.30 4.23 -0.59
CA ASN A 70 -15.18 5.13 0.17
C ASN A 70 -15.25 4.80 1.67
N HIS A 71 -15.07 3.52 2.03
CA HIS A 71 -15.04 3.14 3.43
C HIS A 71 -13.69 3.54 4.06
N ILE A 72 -12.59 3.34 3.35
CA ILE A 72 -11.26 3.72 3.82
C ILE A 72 -11.13 5.23 3.96
N THR A 73 -11.68 6.04 3.05
CA THR A 73 -11.69 7.51 3.18
C THR A 73 -12.33 7.95 4.48
N THR A 74 -13.55 7.45 4.74
CA THR A 74 -14.29 7.76 5.97
C THR A 74 -13.50 7.38 7.22
N LEU A 75 -12.80 6.24 7.20
CA LEU A 75 -11.98 5.80 8.34
C LEU A 75 -10.74 6.66 8.56
N VAL A 76 -10.13 7.17 7.48
CA VAL A 76 -8.98 8.07 7.56
C VAL A 76 -9.42 9.46 8.04
N GLU A 77 -10.51 9.99 7.52
CA GLU A 77 -11.07 11.29 7.90
C GLU A 77 -11.56 11.30 9.36
N THR A 78 -12.13 10.19 9.82
CA THR A 78 -12.56 10.05 11.22
C THR A 78 -11.42 9.70 12.19
N GLY A 79 -10.18 9.53 11.69
CA GLY A 79 -9.02 9.17 12.51
C GLY A 79 -9.08 7.75 13.11
N LYS A 80 -9.96 6.88 12.61
CA LYS A 80 -10.14 5.50 13.10
C LYS A 80 -9.19 4.51 12.43
N ALA A 81 -8.66 4.84 11.25
CA ALA A 81 -7.66 4.02 10.57
C ALA A 81 -6.31 4.16 11.29
N GLN A 82 -5.73 3.04 11.73
CA GLN A 82 -4.40 3.02 12.34
C GLN A 82 -3.29 2.86 11.29
N MET A 83 -3.58 2.16 10.18
CA MET A 83 -2.71 2.14 9.00
C MET A 83 -3.50 1.87 7.73
N VAL A 84 -2.97 2.33 6.59
CA VAL A 84 -3.57 2.11 5.26
C VAL A 84 -2.53 1.54 4.29
N VAL A 85 -2.93 0.51 3.53
CA VAL A 85 -2.11 -0.12 2.49
C VAL A 85 -2.76 0.14 1.14
N ILE A 86 -2.00 0.70 0.20
CA ILE A 86 -2.49 1.18 -1.09
C ILE A 86 -1.82 0.38 -2.22
N ALA A 87 -2.57 -0.07 -3.22
CA ALA A 87 -1.99 -0.71 -4.40
C ALA A 87 -1.35 0.30 -5.35
N HIS A 88 -0.23 -0.08 -5.98
CA HIS A 88 0.45 0.77 -6.98
C HIS A 88 -0.13 0.71 -8.40
N ASP A 89 -0.88 -0.34 -8.74
CA ASP A 89 -1.30 -0.74 -10.10
C ASP A 89 -2.81 -0.57 -10.29
N VAL A 90 -3.37 0.44 -9.62
CA VAL A 90 -4.77 0.82 -9.73
C VAL A 90 -4.96 1.55 -11.05
N ASP A 91 -6.01 1.14 -11.76
CA ASP A 91 -6.40 1.69 -13.05
C ASP A 91 -7.92 1.89 -12.98
N PRO A 92 -8.44 3.12 -13.05
CA PRO A 92 -7.74 4.41 -13.25
C PRO A 92 -6.98 4.94 -12.02
N ILE A 93 -5.84 5.64 -12.23
CA ILE A 93 -4.91 6.08 -11.16
C ILE A 93 -5.49 7.23 -10.30
N GLU A 94 -6.43 7.99 -10.87
CA GLU A 94 -7.15 9.09 -10.24
C GLU A 94 -7.90 8.64 -8.98
N LEU A 95 -8.28 7.37 -8.91
CA LEU A 95 -8.95 6.79 -7.75
C LEU A 95 -8.07 6.76 -6.50
N VAL A 96 -6.75 6.74 -6.64
CA VAL A 96 -5.81 6.63 -5.51
C VAL A 96 -4.83 7.78 -5.40
N CYS A 97 -4.73 8.64 -6.41
CA CYS A 97 -3.71 9.70 -6.44
C CYS A 97 -3.76 10.63 -5.21
N TRP A 98 -4.96 10.87 -4.67
CA TRP A 98 -5.21 11.74 -3.52
C TRP A 98 -5.08 11.03 -2.16
N LEU A 99 -5.16 9.70 -2.12
CA LEU A 99 -5.22 8.94 -0.86
C LEU A 99 -3.94 9.07 -0.01
N PRO A 100 -2.71 8.99 -0.56
CA PRO A 100 -1.49 9.27 0.19
C PRO A 100 -1.46 10.67 0.83
N ALA A 101 -1.97 11.68 0.11
CA ALA A 101 -2.01 13.05 0.62
C ALA A 101 -3.02 13.19 1.78
N LEU A 102 -4.17 12.52 1.67
CA LEU A 102 -5.16 12.45 2.74
C LEU A 102 -4.58 11.77 3.99
N CYS A 103 -3.96 10.59 3.84
CA CYS A 103 -3.32 9.89 4.95
C CYS A 103 -2.27 10.74 5.64
N LYS A 104 -1.43 11.45 4.87
CA LYS A 104 -0.41 12.35 5.43
C LYS A 104 -1.02 13.53 6.18
N LYS A 105 -2.09 14.15 5.65
CA LYS A 105 -2.79 15.27 6.31
C LYS A 105 -3.44 14.84 7.62
N MET A 106 -4.03 13.65 7.66
CA MET A 106 -4.69 13.10 8.85
C MET A 106 -3.72 12.41 9.82
N GLY A 107 -2.42 12.37 9.52
CA GLY A 107 -1.41 11.72 10.36
C GLY A 107 -1.51 10.18 10.39
N VAL A 108 -2.23 9.57 9.45
CA VAL A 108 -2.40 8.11 9.36
C VAL A 108 -1.22 7.51 8.58
N PRO A 109 -0.46 6.57 9.18
CA PRO A 109 0.61 5.85 8.48
C PRO A 109 0.07 5.08 7.27
N TYR A 110 0.75 5.22 6.13
CA TYR A 110 0.39 4.47 4.92
C TYR A 110 1.59 3.80 4.27
N ALA A 111 1.31 2.76 3.47
CA ALA A 111 2.31 2.14 2.61
C ALA A 111 1.74 1.83 1.23
N ILE A 112 2.62 1.82 0.23
CA ILE A 112 2.28 1.48 -1.15
C ILE A 112 2.83 0.08 -1.44
N VAL A 113 2.00 -0.81 -1.99
CA VAL A 113 2.35 -2.22 -2.22
C VAL A 113 2.15 -2.62 -3.67
N LYS A 114 3.00 -3.54 -4.13
CA LYS A 114 2.91 -4.11 -5.47
C LYS A 114 1.78 -5.13 -5.58
N GLY A 115 0.81 -4.86 -6.45
CA GLY A 115 -0.23 -5.78 -6.90
C GLY A 115 -1.56 -5.65 -6.17
N LYS A 116 -2.54 -4.99 -6.82
CA LYS A 116 -3.94 -4.90 -6.33
C LYS A 116 -4.63 -6.26 -6.22
N ALA A 117 -4.18 -7.23 -7.00
CA ALA A 117 -4.65 -8.62 -6.92
C ALA A 117 -4.25 -9.28 -5.58
N ARG A 118 -3.05 -8.98 -5.06
CA ARG A 118 -2.59 -9.51 -3.77
C ARG A 118 -3.41 -8.95 -2.60
N LEU A 119 -3.76 -7.65 -2.65
CA LEU A 119 -4.69 -7.06 -1.68
C LEU A 119 -6.08 -7.68 -1.82
N GLY A 120 -6.55 -7.90 -3.05
CA GLY A 120 -7.84 -8.55 -3.32
C GLY A 120 -7.94 -9.95 -2.72
N ALA A 121 -6.86 -10.74 -2.81
CA ALA A 121 -6.80 -12.09 -2.26
C ALA A 121 -7.09 -12.11 -0.75
N ILE A 122 -6.59 -11.15 0.04
CA ILE A 122 -6.87 -11.04 1.48
C ILE A 122 -8.38 -10.93 1.72
N VAL A 123 -9.10 -10.14 0.93
CA VAL A 123 -10.52 -9.84 1.16
C VAL A 123 -11.47 -10.72 0.33
N HIS A 124 -10.97 -11.82 -0.23
CA HIS A 124 -11.75 -12.73 -1.09
C HIS A 124 -12.36 -12.03 -2.32
N LYS A 125 -11.63 -11.08 -2.90
CA LYS A 125 -12.00 -10.37 -4.15
C LYS A 125 -10.91 -10.55 -5.20
N LYS A 126 -11.27 -10.32 -6.47
CA LYS A 126 -10.30 -10.32 -7.58
C LYS A 126 -9.24 -9.22 -7.40
N THR A 127 -9.67 -8.06 -6.93
CA THR A 127 -8.83 -6.88 -6.73
C THR A 127 -9.30 -6.10 -5.50
N ALA A 128 -8.36 -5.41 -4.85
CA ALA A 128 -8.66 -4.37 -3.87
C ALA A 128 -7.69 -3.19 -4.08
N THR A 129 -8.25 -1.98 -4.08
CA THR A 129 -7.51 -0.74 -4.30
C THR A 129 -6.66 -0.35 -3.10
N ALA A 130 -7.26 -0.46 -1.91
CA ALA A 130 -6.62 -0.20 -0.63
C ALA A 130 -7.24 -1.08 0.45
N LEU A 131 -6.50 -1.28 1.53
CA LEU A 131 -6.92 -1.98 2.75
C LEU A 131 -6.55 -1.12 3.96
N ALA A 132 -7.37 -1.16 5.01
CA ALA A 132 -7.11 -0.45 6.26
C ALA A 132 -7.30 -1.36 7.47
N LEU A 133 -6.46 -1.16 8.49
CA LEU A 133 -6.63 -1.73 9.82
C LEU A 133 -7.08 -0.62 10.77
N THR A 134 -8.12 -0.90 11.56
CA THR A 134 -8.68 0.04 12.56
C THR A 134 -8.34 -0.35 13.99
N SER A 135 -8.11 -1.65 14.21
CA SER A 135 -7.65 -2.24 15.45
C SER A 135 -6.94 -3.54 15.13
N VAL A 136 -6.05 -3.96 16.01
CA VAL A 136 -5.44 -5.29 16.01
C VAL A 136 -5.61 -5.90 17.40
N LYS A 137 -5.50 -7.22 17.50
CA LYS A 137 -5.49 -7.94 18.78
C LYS A 137 -4.18 -7.65 19.52
N ASN A 138 -4.22 -7.76 20.85
CA ASN A 138 -3.06 -7.52 21.71
C ASN A 138 -1.84 -8.39 21.35
N GLU A 139 -2.06 -9.64 20.91
CA GLU A 139 -1.00 -10.56 20.48
C GLU A 139 -0.18 -10.04 19.29
N ASP A 140 -0.81 -9.29 18.39
CA ASP A 140 -0.20 -8.77 17.17
C ASP A 140 0.26 -7.31 17.31
N GLN A 141 -0.07 -6.64 18.42
CA GLN A 141 0.19 -5.21 18.64
C GLN A 141 1.67 -4.83 18.45
N ARG A 142 2.59 -5.71 18.88
CA ARG A 142 4.04 -5.49 18.75
C ARG A 142 4.50 -5.54 17.29
N GLU A 143 4.01 -6.51 16.50
CA GLU A 143 4.32 -6.62 15.08
C GLU A 143 3.72 -5.44 14.31
N PHE A 144 2.47 -5.08 14.64
CA PHE A 144 1.76 -3.95 14.06
C PHE A 144 2.47 -2.62 14.32
N ALA A 145 2.91 -2.36 15.56
CA ALA A 145 3.60 -1.12 15.93
C ALA A 145 4.91 -0.93 15.11
N LYS A 146 5.68 -1.99 14.90
CA LYS A 146 6.89 -1.95 14.08
C LYS A 146 6.59 -1.58 12.62
N LEU A 147 5.52 -2.15 12.05
CA LEU A 147 5.10 -1.82 10.68
C LEU A 147 4.63 -0.36 10.59
N VAL A 148 3.84 0.10 11.57
CA VAL A 148 3.36 1.49 11.66
C VAL A 148 4.52 2.48 11.73
N GLU A 149 5.50 2.23 12.60
CA GLU A 149 6.67 3.09 12.76
C GLU A 149 7.51 3.14 11.48
N SER A 150 7.79 1.98 10.89
CA SER A 150 8.50 1.86 9.61
C SER A 150 7.79 2.63 8.50
N PHE A 151 6.46 2.47 8.38
CA PHE A 151 5.68 3.12 7.33
C PHE A 151 5.61 4.63 7.55
N LYS A 152 5.45 5.08 8.80
CA LYS A 152 5.44 6.49 9.13
C LYS A 152 6.78 7.15 8.75
N SER A 153 7.90 6.55 9.14
CA SER A 153 9.24 7.03 8.77
C SER A 153 9.45 7.00 7.25
N GLN A 154 9.01 5.94 6.59
CA GLN A 154 9.28 5.75 5.17
C GLN A 154 8.39 6.61 4.29
N TYR A 155 7.14 6.94 4.66
CA TYR A 155 6.16 7.59 3.78
C TYR A 155 5.69 8.95 4.29
N ASN A 156 5.19 9.01 5.52
CA ASN A 156 4.59 10.22 6.10
C ASN A 156 5.66 11.29 6.36
N ASP A 157 6.71 10.91 7.09
CA ASP A 157 7.79 11.80 7.53
C ASP A 157 8.99 11.76 6.58
N GLY A 158 9.01 10.79 5.68
CA GLY A 158 10.07 10.62 4.68
C GLY A 158 10.12 11.76 3.65
N PRO A 159 11.19 11.78 2.83
CA PRO A 159 11.40 12.83 1.84
C PRO A 159 10.25 12.93 0.85
N ARG A 160 10.00 14.14 0.37
CA ARG A 160 9.03 14.38 -0.71
C ARG A 160 9.49 13.67 -1.98
N VAL A 161 8.54 13.14 -2.74
CA VAL A 161 8.84 12.49 -4.01
C VAL A 161 9.16 13.56 -5.04
N ASN A 162 10.21 13.35 -5.82
CA ASN A 162 10.58 14.23 -6.91
C ASN A 162 9.89 13.81 -8.22
N TRP A 163 9.96 14.68 -9.21
CA TRP A 163 9.57 14.35 -10.57
C TRP A 163 10.34 13.10 -11.04
N GLY A 164 9.62 12.19 -11.69
CA GLY A 164 10.20 10.94 -12.19
C GLY A 164 10.05 10.78 -13.69
N GLY A 165 10.34 9.57 -14.16
CA GLY A 165 10.28 9.23 -15.57
C GLY A 165 11.49 9.76 -16.33
N HIS A 166 11.26 10.16 -17.59
CA HIS A 166 12.33 10.60 -18.50
C HIS A 166 13.48 9.56 -18.65
N ILE A 167 13.14 8.27 -18.56
CA ILE A 167 14.13 7.21 -18.74
C ILE A 167 14.38 7.04 -20.23
N LEU A 168 15.60 7.35 -20.65
CA LEU A 168 16.07 7.17 -22.02
C LEU A 168 16.14 5.69 -22.38
N GLY A 169 15.86 5.38 -23.64
CA GLY A 169 16.02 4.01 -24.15
C GLY A 169 17.49 3.58 -24.16
N MET A 170 17.72 2.27 -24.07
CA MET A 170 19.06 1.68 -24.00
C MET A 170 19.99 2.13 -25.14
N LYS A 171 19.47 2.21 -26.38
CA LYS A 171 20.22 2.73 -27.54
C LYS A 171 20.67 4.19 -27.35
N SER A 172 19.79 5.04 -26.82
CA SER A 172 20.10 6.46 -26.56
C SER A 172 21.12 6.58 -25.43
N MET A 173 20.95 5.82 -24.34
CA MET A 173 21.90 5.75 -23.22
C MET A 173 23.30 5.33 -23.69
N HIS A 174 23.40 4.30 -24.54
CA HIS A 174 24.69 3.88 -25.09
C HIS A 174 25.33 4.96 -25.98
N LYS A 175 24.55 5.66 -26.81
CA LYS A 175 25.03 6.76 -27.63
C LYS A 175 25.56 7.92 -26.78
N GLN A 176 24.81 8.33 -25.74
CA GLN A 176 25.22 9.36 -24.79
C GLN A 176 26.49 8.97 -24.04
N LYS A 177 26.55 7.75 -23.49
CA LYS A 177 27.74 7.24 -22.79
C LYS A 177 28.97 7.19 -23.68
N LYS A 178 28.84 6.84 -24.97
CA LYS A 178 29.94 6.90 -25.93
C LYS A 178 30.42 8.34 -26.16
N ARG A 179 29.48 9.29 -26.28
CA ARG A 179 29.78 10.73 -26.43
C ARG A 179 30.46 11.30 -25.19
N GLU A 180 29.95 11.01 -24.00
CA GLU A 180 30.51 11.44 -22.71
C GLU A 180 31.95 10.93 -22.53
N ARG A 181 32.21 9.66 -22.87
CA ARG A 181 33.56 9.09 -22.85
C ARG A 181 34.53 9.80 -23.79
N ALA A 182 34.08 10.16 -24.99
CA ALA A 182 34.91 10.89 -25.95
C ALA A 182 35.25 12.29 -25.45
N ILE A 183 34.26 13.03 -24.95
CA ILE A 183 34.44 14.38 -24.37
C ILE A 183 35.36 14.33 -23.15
N ALA A 184 35.19 13.34 -22.26
CA ALA A 184 36.04 13.18 -21.09
C ALA A 184 37.50 12.90 -21.47
N LYS A 185 37.73 12.10 -22.52
CA LYS A 185 39.09 11.84 -23.04
C LYS A 185 39.72 13.12 -23.60
N GLU A 186 38.97 13.90 -24.38
CA GLU A 186 39.45 15.16 -24.95
C GLU A 186 39.79 16.19 -23.86
N LEU A 187 38.91 16.36 -22.85
CA LEU A 187 39.15 17.24 -21.72
C LEU A 187 40.37 16.83 -20.90
N ALA A 188 40.56 15.52 -20.65
CA ALA A 188 41.73 15.02 -19.93
C ALA A 188 43.03 15.28 -20.70
N GLN A 189 43.02 15.12 -22.02
CA GLN A 189 44.17 15.44 -22.87
C GLN A 189 44.48 16.94 -22.87
N ARG A 190 43.44 17.78 -22.84
CA ARG A 190 43.60 19.25 -22.78
C ARG A 190 44.04 19.77 -21.42
N ALA A 191 43.68 19.08 -20.33
CA ALA A 191 44.10 19.45 -18.97
C ALA A 191 45.50 18.95 -18.60
N GLY A 192 46.01 17.94 -19.32
CA GLY A 192 47.38 17.44 -19.18
C GLY A 192 48.39 18.06 -20.16
N ALA A 193 47.97 19.05 -20.95
CA ALA A 193 48.78 19.80 -21.92
C ALA A 193 48.98 21.24 -21.46
#